data_AF-A0A453MST7-F1
#
_entry.id   AF-A0A453MST7-F1
#
_cell.length_a   1.000
_cell.length_b   1.000
_cell.length_c   1.000
_cell.angle_alpha   90.00
_cell.angle_beta   90.00
_cell.angle_gamma   90.00
#
_symmetry.space_group_name_H-M   'P 1'
#
loop_
_entity.id
_entity.type
_entity.pdbx_description
1 polymer ?
#
loop_
_entity_poly.entity_id
_entity_poly.type
_entity_poly.pdbx_seq_one_letter_code
_entity_poly.pdbx_strand_id
1 'polypeptide(L)' 'MTSHLEQNDNTQESLQNIASFQVVMSEEGKLVGFQPTSRLAVNHWAKNPLAALLYEG' A
#
# COMPACT_ATOMS: atom_id res chain seq x y z
N MET A 1 -35.56 9.23 -16.23
CA MET A 1 -34.53 9.95 -15.45
C MET A 1 -33.31 9.06 -15.36
N THR A 2 -32.39 9.18 -16.31
CA THR A 2 -31.13 8.42 -16.33
C THR A 2 -30.12 9.19 -15.49
N SER A 3 -29.82 8.68 -14.30
CA SER A 3 -28.70 9.16 -13.49
C SER A 3 -27.41 8.89 -14.25
N HIS A 4 -26.86 9.93 -14.87
CA HIS A 4 -25.46 9.98 -15.27
C HIS A 4 -24.63 9.93 -13.98
N LEU A 5 -24.22 8.73 -13.60
CA LEU A 5 -23.07 8.58 -12.74
C LEU A 5 -21.89 9.04 -13.60
N GLU A 6 -21.44 10.27 -13.37
CA GLU A 6 -20.17 10.75 -13.90
C GLU A 6 -19.10 9.79 -13.40
N GLN A 7 -18.70 8.88 -14.27
CA GLN A 7 -17.61 7.96 -14.03
C GLN A 7 -16.36 8.83 -14.01
N ASN A 8 -15.89 9.11 -12.80
CA ASN A 8 -14.67 9.86 -12.55
C ASN A 8 -13.48 9.04 -13.08
N ASP A 9 -13.15 9.21 -14.36
CA ASP A 9 -12.03 8.54 -15.04
C ASP A 9 -10.68 8.74 -14.33
N ASN A 10 -10.54 9.75 -13.45
CA ASN A 10 -9.33 9.95 -12.64
C ASN A 10 -9.16 8.90 -11.53
N THR A 11 -10.20 8.12 -11.21
CA THR A 11 -10.08 7.04 -10.22
C THR A 11 -9.36 5.81 -10.77
N GLN A 12 -9.45 5.55 -12.07
CA GLN A 12 -8.83 4.36 -12.68
C GLN A 12 -7.31 4.52 -12.86
N GLU A 13 -6.82 5.73 -13.13
CA GLU A 13 -5.37 6.02 -13.18
C GLU A 13 -4.72 5.96 -11.78
N SER A 14 -5.46 6.42 -10.75
CA SER A 14 -5.03 6.45 -9.35
C SER A 14 -4.81 5.05 -8.76
N LEU A 15 -5.64 4.06 -9.12
CA LEU A 15 -5.51 2.69 -8.62
C LEU A 15 -4.27 1.96 -9.13
N GLN A 16 -3.72 2.34 -10.29
CA GLN A 16 -2.54 1.68 -10.86
C GLN A 16 -1.21 2.14 -10.24
N ASN A 17 -1.24 3.22 -9.45
CA ASN A 17 -0.04 3.82 -8.87
C ASN A 17 -0.06 3.78 -7.33
N ILE A 18 -0.63 2.71 -6.77
CA ILE A 18 -0.65 2.49 -5.33
C ILE A 18 0.59 1.69 -4.91
N ALA A 19 1.35 2.23 -3.96
CA ALA A 19 2.43 1.51 -3.30
C ALA A 19 1.83 0.44 -2.38
N SER A 20 1.87 -0.82 -2.81
CA SER A 20 1.31 -1.95 -2.07
C SER A 20 2.38 -2.71 -1.30
N PHE A 21 1.99 -3.19 -0.12
CA PHE A 21 2.86 -3.93 0.79
C PHE A 21 2.09 -5.09 1.42
N GLN A 22 2.80 -6.17 1.74
CA GLN A 22 2.30 -7.31 2.50
C GLN A 22 2.87 -7.29 3.92
N VAL A 23 2.02 -7.61 4.89
CA VAL A 23 2.37 -7.75 6.30
C VAL A 23 2.49 -9.23 6.63
N VAL A 24 3.54 -9.60 7.37
CA VAL A 24 3.71 -10.94 7.90
C VAL A 24 3.41 -10.89 9.40
N MET A 25 2.48 -11.73 9.84
CA MET A 25 2.10 -11.86 11.25
C MET A 25 2.51 -13.24 11.77
N SER A 26 2.84 -13.30 13.06
CA SER A 26 3.00 -14.58 13.76
C SER A 26 1.64 -15.19 14.10
N GLU A 27 1.63 -16.46 14.52
CA GLU A 27 0.41 -17.14 14.97
C GLU A 27 -0.23 -16.44 16.18
N GLU A 28 0.55 -15.72 16.99
CA GLU A 28 0.04 -14.93 18.12
C GLU A 28 -0.52 -13.55 17.70
N GLY A 29 -0.53 -13.23 16.40
CA GLY A 29 -1.03 -11.97 15.87
C GLY A 29 -0.05 -10.80 15.97
N LYS A 30 1.24 -11.06 16.22
CA LYS A 30 2.27 -10.01 16.25
C LYS A 30 2.79 -9.74 14.84
N LEU A 31 3.08 -8.48 14.54
CA LEU A 31 3.75 -8.10 13.29
C LEU A 31 5.22 -8.53 13.37
N VAL A 32 5.66 -9.41 12.46
CA VAL A 32 7.04 -9.92 12.42
C VAL A 32 7.79 -9.55 11.15
N GLY A 33 7.09 -9.08 10.12
CA GLY A 33 7.73 -8.68 8.87
C GLY A 33 6.83 -7.86 7.98
N PHE A 34 7.46 -7.21 7.00
CA PHE A 34 6.80 -6.31 6.08
C PHE A 34 7.56 -6.29 4.76
N GLN A 35 6.86 -6.49 3.64
CA GLN A 35 7.49 -6.64 2.32
C GLN A 35 6.77 -5.81 1.24
N PRO A 36 7.51 -5.04 0.42
CA PRO A 36 6.93 -4.35 -0.72
C PRO A 36 6.53 -5.35 -1.81
N THR A 37 5.39 -5.12 -2.47
CA THR A 37 4.93 -5.99 -3.58
C THR A 37 5.13 -5.38 -4.96
N SER A 38 5.65 -4.16 -5.03
CA SER A 38 5.89 -3.45 -6.28
C SER A 38 7.15 -2.60 -6.22
N ARG A 39 7.69 -2.23 -7.39
CA ARG A 39 8.82 -1.30 -7.50
C ARG A 39 8.50 0.07 -6.89
N LEU A 40 7.27 0.54 -7.05
CA LEU A 40 6.81 1.78 -6.45
C LEU A 40 6.89 1.71 -4.91
N ALA A 41 6.45 0.59 -4.31
CA ALA A 41 6.55 0.37 -2.88
C ALA A 41 7.99 0.36 -2.36
N VAL A 42 8.93 -0.23 -3.13
CA VAL A 42 10.38 -0.16 -2.83
C VAL A 42 10.87 1.29 -2.84
N ASN A 43 10.53 2.07 -3.87
CA ASN A 43 10.96 3.47 -3.98
C ASN A 43 10.43 4.35 -2.84
N HIS A 44 9.28 4.00 -2.26
CA HIS A 44 8.65 4.71 -1.15
C HIS A 44 8.95 4.07 0.23
N TRP A 45 9.88 3.11 0.31
CA TRP A 45 10.19 2.36 1.53
C TRP A 45 10.50 3.25 2.73
N ALA A 46 11.44 4.19 2.58
CA ALA A 46 11.88 5.07 3.67
C ALA A 46 10.78 6.03 4.17
N LYS A 47 9.69 6.20 3.42
CA LYS A 47 8.53 7.03 3.82
C LYS A 47 7.42 6.20 4.46
N ASN A 48 7.57 4.87 4.53
CA ASN A 48 6.57 3.99 5.11
C ASN A 48 6.73 3.93 6.64
N PRO A 49 5.70 4.34 7.42
CA PRO A 49 5.79 4.34 8.89
C PRO A 49 5.99 2.94 9.47
N LEU A 50 5.50 1.89 8.82
CA LEU A 50 5.71 0.50 9.26
C LEU A 50 7.17 0.05 9.07
N ALA A 51 7.85 0.54 8.03
CA ALA A 51 9.26 0.25 7.82
C ALA A 51 10.12 0.87 8.93
N ALA A 52 9.82 2.12 9.33
CA ALA A 52 10.52 2.79 10.43
C ALA A 52 10.31 2.06 11.77
N LEU A 53 9.09 1.59 12.05
CA LEU A 53 8.76 0.88 13.29
C LEU A 53 9.44 -0.49 13.42
N LEU A 54 9.60 -1.22 12.32
CA LEU A 54 10.07 -2.60 12.33
C LEU A 54 11.57 -2.74 12.14
N TYR A 55 12.22 -1.74 11.54
CA TYR A 55 13.63 -1.83 11.15
C TYR A 55 14.49 -0.64 11.62
N GLU A 56 14.00 0.15 12.58
CA GLU A 56 14.72 1.29 13.17
C GLU A 56 15.23 2.29 12.10
N GLY A 57 14.32 2.74 11.24
CA GLY A 57 14.63 3.65 10.12
C GLY A 57 15.47 4.87 10.47
#